data_AF-A0A562SLA0-F1
#
_entry.id   AF-A0A562SLA0-F1
#
_cell.length_a   1.000
_cell.length_b   1.000
_cell.length_c   1.000
_cell.angle_alpha   90.00
_cell.angle_beta   90.00
_cell.angle_gamma   90.00
#
_symmetry.space_group_name_H-M   'P 1'
#
loop_
_entity.id
_entity.type
_entity.pdbx_description
1 polymer ?
#
loop_
_entity_poly.entity_id
_entity_poly.type
_entity_poly.pdbx_seq_one_letter_code
_entity_poly.pdbx_strand_id
1 'polypeptide(L)' 'MKQQTSRLTVRSVRRETHIKLAILRRYTRLTFGSIIDDAVEALWEAYIEDGHEIVDDTSG' A
#
# COMPACT_ATOMS: atom_id res chain seq x y z
N MET A 1 6.27 -1.90 -20.13
CA MET A 1 5.59 -3.11 -19.61
C MET A 1 4.37 -2.65 -18.83
N LYS A 2 3.17 -3.21 -19.06
CA LYS A 2 1.97 -2.83 -18.28
C LYS A 2 2.06 -3.55 -16.93
N GLN A 3 2.13 -2.80 -15.83
CA GLN A 3 2.03 -3.39 -14.49
C GLN A 3 0.68 -4.10 -14.36
N GLN A 4 0.71 -5.38 -14.01
CA GLN A 4 -0.50 -6.16 -13.79
C GLN A 4 -1.10 -5.73 -12.45
N THR A 5 -2.27 -5.08 -12.49
CA THR A 5 -2.97 -4.64 -11.28
C THR A 5 -3.95 -5.71 -10.82
N SER A 6 -3.78 -6.22 -9.61
CA SER A 6 -4.76 -7.10 -8.96
C SER A 6 -5.71 -6.27 -8.10
N ARG A 7 -7.02 -6.53 -8.22
CA ARG A 7 -8.02 -5.80 -7.43
C ARG A 7 -8.07 -6.38 -6.01
N LEU A 8 -7.52 -5.65 -5.04
CA LEU A 8 -7.70 -6.00 -3.63
C LEU A 8 -9.09 -5.54 -3.15
N THR A 9 -9.90 -6.46 -2.64
CA THR A 9 -11.12 -6.09 -1.93
C THR A 9 -10.74 -5.76 -0.49
N VAL A 10 -10.42 -4.51 -0.23
CA VAL A 10 -10.00 -4.05 1.09
C VAL A 10 -11.20 -4.15 2.06
N ARG A 11 -11.05 -4.98 3.10
CA ARG A 11 -11.92 -5.01 4.29
C ARG A 11 -12.11 -3.60 4.87
N SER A 12 -13.21 -3.37 5.59
CA SER A 12 -13.46 -2.13 6.34
C SER A 12 -12.24 -1.68 7.17
N VAL A 13 -11.72 -0.49 6.87
CA VAL A 13 -10.68 0.19 7.67
C VAL A 13 -11.30 0.93 8.86
N ARG A 14 -10.50 1.27 9.87
CA ARG A 14 -10.94 2.15 10.96
C ARG A 14 -11.39 3.50 10.38
N ARG A 15 -12.42 4.12 10.98
CA ARG A 15 -12.95 5.43 10.56
C ARG A 15 -11.85 6.48 10.46
N GLU A 16 -10.94 6.50 11.42
CA GLU A 16 -9.80 7.43 11.45
C GLU A 16 -8.89 7.26 10.22
N THR A 17 -8.56 6.02 9.85
CA THR A 17 -7.77 5.71 8.65
C THR A 17 -8.47 6.21 7.39
N HIS A 18 -9.80 6.01 7.29
CA HIS A 18 -10.57 6.50 6.15
C HIS A 18 -10.54 8.04 6.06
N ILE A 19 -10.64 8.76 7.19
CA ILE A 19 -10.54 10.22 7.22
C ILE A 19 -9.14 10.67 6.75
N LYS A 20 -8.07 10.04 7.25
CA LYS A 20 -6.70 10.34 6.83
C LYS A 20 -6.51 10.12 5.33
N LEU A 21 -6.98 8.99 4.79
CA LEU A 21 -6.93 8.71 3.35
C LEU A 21 -7.68 9.77 2.53
N ALA A 22 -8.87 10.20 2.96
CA ALA A 22 -9.65 11.23 2.28
C ALA A 22 -8.91 12.58 2.22
N ILE A 23 -8.25 12.97 3.32
CA ILE A 23 -7.42 14.18 3.38
C ILE A 23 -6.24 14.08 2.42
N LEU A 24 -5.49 12.97 2.47
CA LEU A 24 -4.33 12.74 1.62
C LEU A 24 -4.70 12.76 0.13
N ARG A 25 -5.77 12.05 -0.25
CA ARG A 25 -6.30 12.08 -1.62
C ARG A 25 -6.59 13.49 -2.13
N ARG A 26 -7.17 14.34 -1.28
CA ARG A 26 -7.47 15.74 -1.65
C ARG A 26 -6.20 16.56 -1.83
N TYR A 27 -5.20 16.33 -0.99
CA TYR A 27 -3.92 17.04 -1.03
C TYR A 27 -3.05 16.63 -2.23
N THR A 28 -2.90 15.32 -2.48
CA THR A 28 -1.99 14.79 -3.50
C THR A 28 -2.62 14.62 -4.88
N ARG A 29 -3.96 14.65 -4.97
CA ARG A 29 -4.75 14.28 -6.18
C ARG A 29 -4.58 12.83 -6.63
N LEU A 30 -3.93 11.98 -5.82
CA LEU A 30 -3.77 10.56 -6.10
C LEU A 30 -5.04 9.76 -5.80
N THR A 31 -5.13 8.56 -6.36
CA THR A 31 -6.20 7.61 -6.00
C THR A 31 -5.91 7.00 -4.63
N PHE A 32 -6.93 6.44 -3.97
CA PHE A 32 -6.69 5.68 -2.73
C PHE A 32 -5.78 4.49 -2.95
N GLY A 33 -5.87 3.82 -4.11
CA GLY A 33 -4.96 2.73 -4.47
C GLY A 33 -3.51 3.20 -4.47
N SER A 34 -3.22 4.27 -5.22
CA SER A 34 -1.86 4.83 -5.30
C SER A 34 -1.30 5.24 -3.94
N ILE A 35 -2.11 5.84 -3.06
CA ILE A 35 -1.67 6.20 -1.70
C ILE A 35 -1.36 4.95 -0.87
N ILE A 36 -2.13 3.88 -1.04
CA ILE A 36 -1.89 2.61 -0.36
C ILE A 36 -0.64 1.95 -0.92
N ASP A 37 -0.45 1.95 -2.24
CA ASP A 37 0.74 1.40 -2.89
C ASP A 37 2.00 2.11 -2.39
N ASP A 38 2.01 3.45 -2.37
CA ASP A 38 3.12 4.25 -1.83
C ASP A 38 3.40 3.94 -0.34
N ALA A 39 2.33 3.77 0.46
CA ALA A 39 2.47 3.45 1.88
C ALA A 39 2.97 2.02 2.12
N VAL A 40 2.60 1.07 1.26
CA VAL A 40 3.11 -0.31 1.30
C VAL A 40 4.58 -0.33 0.91
N GLU A 41 4.98 0.41 -0.12
CA GLU A 41 6.39 0.50 -0.53
C GLU A 41 7.24 1.10 0.59
N ALA A 42 6.82 2.21 1.19
CA ALA A 42 7.54 2.80 2.32
C ALA A 42 7.65 1.85 3.52
N LEU A 43 6.62 1.05 3.78
CA LEU A 43 6.66 0.04 4.83
C LEU A 43 7.59 -1.13 4.48
N TRP A 44 7.62 -1.51 3.20
CA TRP A 44 8.48 -2.56 2.68
C TRP A 44 9.96 -2.17 2.74
N GLU A 45 10.29 -0.94 2.36
CA GLU A 45 11.65 -0.39 2.51
C GLU A 45 12.10 -0.45 3.97
N ALA A 46 11.27 0.01 4.91
CA ALA A 46 11.57 -0.07 6.34
C ALA A 46 11.77 -1.52 6.83
N TYR A 47 10.97 -2.46 6.33
CA TYR A 47 11.10 -3.88 6.63
C TYR A 47 12.46 -4.44 6.16
N ILE A 48 12.92 -4.07 4.96
CA ILE A 48 14.23 -4.48 4.45
C ILE A 48 15.36 -3.82 5.25
N GLU A 49 15.24 -2.54 5.58
CA GLU A 49 16.24 -1.80 6.36
C GLU A 49 16.46 -2.39 7.76
N ASP A 50 15.41 -2.95 8.37
CA ASP A 50 15.49 -3.68 9.64
C ASP A 50 16.19 -5.06 9.52
N GLY A 51 16.64 -5.44 8.32
CA GLY A 51 17.41 -6.66 8.06
C GLY A 51 16.56 -7.91 7.92
N HIS A 52 15.26 -7.77 7.70
CA HIS A 52 14.39 -8.91 7.44
C HIS A 52 14.69 -9.53 6.07
N GLU A 53 14.87 -10.84 6.02
CA GLU A 53 15.06 -11.56 4.76
C GLU A 53 13.74 -11.66 3.97
N ILE A 54 13.81 -11.44 2.66
CA ILE A 54 12.68 -11.63 1.75
C ILE A 54 12.59 -13.12 1.43
N VAL A 55 11.64 -13.81 2.05
CA VAL A 55 11.28 -15.19 1.68
C VAL A 55 10.21 -15.10 0.59
N ASP A 56 10.63 -15.29 -0.65
CA ASP A 56 9.70 -15.29 -1.79
C ASP A 56 8.95 -16.63 -1.84
N ASP A 57 7.77 -16.69 -1.22
CA ASP A 57 6.88 -17.87 -1.23
C ASP A 57 5.92 -17.85 -2.44
N THR A 58 6.41 -17.44 -3.60
CA THR A 58 5.64 -17.48 -4.87
C THR A 58 5.83 -18.82 -5.63
N SER A 59 6.25 -19.87 -4.93
CA SER A 59 6.25 -21.24 -5.43
C SER A 59 4.90 -21.91 -5.16
N GLY A 60 3.86 -21.54 -5.91
CA GLY A 60 2.53 -22.14 -5.86
C GLY A 60 1.75 -21.99 -7.15
#